data_AF-A0A498DHD8-F1
#
_entry.id   AF-A0A498DHD8-F1
#
_cell.length_a   1.000
_cell.length_b   1.000
_cell.length_c   1.000
_cell.angle_alpha   90.00
_cell.angle_beta   90.00
_cell.angle_gamma   90.00
#
_symmetry.space_group_name_H-M   'P 1'
#
loop_
_entity.id
_entity.type
_entity.pdbx_description
1 polymer ?
#
loop_
_entity_poly.entity_id
_entity_poly.type
_entity_poly.pdbx_seq_one_letter_code
_entity_poly.pdbx_strand_id
1 'polypeptide(L)' 'MRTYSILFIVIALMHTMTLVNVTIIKGEWNGIVLFISNILFLIAAVYFGTEYRANKKRKR' A
#
# COMPACT_ATOMS: atom_id res chain seq x y z
N MET A 1 16.25 -4.62 0.28
CA MET A 1 15.50 -5.57 1.14
C MET A 1 14.45 -4.85 1.98
N ARG A 2 14.82 -3.86 2.81
CA ARG A 2 13.85 -3.10 3.66
C ARG A 2 12.67 -2.49 2.90
N THR A 3 12.90 -1.94 1.70
CA THR A 3 11.88 -1.30 0.88
C THR A 3 10.80 -2.27 0.39
N TYR A 4 11.20 -3.48 -0.01
CA TYR A 4 10.27 -4.53 -0.43
C TYR A 4 9.43 -5.03 0.75
N SER A 5 10.01 -5.10 1.95
CA SER A 5 9.26 -5.39 3.19
C SER A 5 8.23 -4.30 3.51
N ILE A 6 8.57 -3.02 3.31
CA ILE A 6 7.63 -1.90 3.53
C ILE A 6 6.47 -1.98 2.52
N LEU A 7 6.75 -2.24 1.25
CA LEU A 7 5.69 -2.45 0.24
C LEU A 7 4.78 -3.62 0.59
N PHE A 8 5.37 -4.73 1.01
CA PHE A 8 4.62 -5.92 1.40
C PHE A 8 3.69 -5.64 2.59
N ILE A 9 4.18 -4.91 3.60
CA ILE A 9 3.37 -4.49 4.75
C ILE A 9 2.22 -3.59 4.32
N VAL A 10 2.46 -2.62 3.43
CA VAL A 10 1.40 -1.72 2.95
C VAL A 10 0.34 -2.48 2.14
N ILE A 11 0.76 -3.42 1.28
CA ILE A 11 -0.16 -4.27 0.52
C ILE A 11 -0.98 -5.16 1.44
N ALA A 12 -0.35 -5.78 2.43
CA ALA A 12 -1.03 -6.62 3.43
C ALA A 12 -2.08 -5.82 4.22
N LEU A 13 -1.75 -4.58 4.61
CA LEU A 13 -2.70 -3.68 5.27
C LEU A 13 -3.89 -3.33 4.37
N MET A 14 -3.65 -2.96 3.10
CA MET A 14 -4.72 -2.65 2.15
C MET A 14 -5.69 -3.83 1.97
N HIS A 15 -5.15 -5.04 1.77
CA HIS A 15 -5.98 -6.24 1.62
C HIS A 15 -6.75 -6.57 2.90
N THR A 16 -6.12 -6.44 4.07
CA THR A 16 -6.78 -6.72 5.35
C THR A 16 -7.93 -5.76 5.61
N MET A 17 -7.74 -4.46 5.37
CA MET A 17 -8.81 -3.47 5.53
C MET A 17 -9.97 -3.71 4.57
N THR A 18 -9.67 -4.06 3.31
CA THR A 18 -10.69 -4.39 2.31
C THR A 18 -11.48 -5.65 2.73
N LEU A 19 -10.79 -6.69 3.21
CA LEU A 19 -11.42 -7.92 3.67
C LEU A 19 -12.33 -7.68 4.88
N VAL A 20 -11.87 -6.92 5.88
CA VAL A 20 -12.64 -6.57 7.08
C VAL A 20 -13.90 -5.79 6.71
N ASN A 21 -13.79 -4.85 5.78
CA ASN A 21 -14.94 -4.06 5.32
C ASN A 21 -16.00 -4.91 4.61
N VAL A 22 -15.58 -5.85 3.76
CA VAL A 22 -16.51 -6.73 3.03
C VAL A 22 -17.12 -7.78 3.96
N THR A 23 -16.34 -8.35 4.89
CA THR A 23 -16.78 -9.47 5.74
C THR A 23 -17.56 -9.03 6.98
N ILE A 24 -17.16 -7.96 7.67
CA ILE A 24 -17.76 -7.54 8.95
C ILE A 24 -18.80 -6.43 8.73
N ILE A 25 -18.53 -5.48 7.84
CA ILE A 25 -19.32 -4.26 7.65
C ILE A 25 -20.35 -4.41 6.50
N LYS A 26 -20.41 -5.60 5.86
CA LYS A 26 -21.26 -5.89 4.70
C LYS A 26 -21.13 -4.86 3.56
N GLY A 27 -19.99 -4.18 3.48
CA GLY A 27 -19.73 -3.19 2.45
C GLY A 27 -20.38 -1.81 2.62
N GLU A 28 -20.96 -1.46 3.79
CA GLU A 28 -21.53 -0.12 3.99
C GLU A 28 -20.48 1.01 3.83
N TRP A 29 -19.22 0.73 4.17
CA TRP A 29 -18.12 1.70 4.14
C TRP A 29 -17.17 1.48 2.96
N ASN A 30 -17.63 0.78 1.91
CA ASN A 30 -16.79 0.38 0.78
C ASN A 30 -16.10 1.57 0.11
N GLY A 31 -16.80 2.70 -0.08
CA GLY A 31 -16.19 3.91 -0.66
C GLY A 31 -15.01 4.44 0.15
N ILE A 32 -15.14 4.51 1.48
CA ILE A 32 -14.10 5.05 2.38
C ILE A 32 -12.91 4.10 2.46
N VAL A 33 -13.16 2.80 2.57
CA VAL A 33 -12.10 1.79 2.66
C VAL A 33 -11.32 1.68 1.35
N LEU A 34 -12.00 1.79 0.21
CA LEU A 34 -11.35 1.86 -1.10
C LEU A 34 -10.50 3.12 -1.24
N PHE A 35 -11.00 4.27 -0.76
CA PHE A 35 -10.28 5.54 -0.78
C PHE A 35 -9.01 5.51 0.07
N ILE A 36 -9.10 4.99 1.31
CA ILE A 36 -7.94 4.82 2.20
C ILE A 36 -6.92 3.85 1.60
N SER A 37 -7.39 2.75 1.00
CA SER A 37 -6.52 1.80 0.32
C SER A 37 -5.81 2.44 -0.88
N ASN A 38 -6.49 3.28 -1.65
CA ASN A 38 -5.88 3.99 -2.79
C ASN A 38 -4.78 4.98 -2.34
N ILE A 39 -5.01 5.71 -1.23
CA ILE A 39 -4.00 6.60 -0.63
C ILE A 39 -2.78 5.81 -0.16
N LEU A 40 -2.99 4.70 0.55
CA LEU A 40 -1.91 3.80 0.98
C LEU A 40 -1.10 3.25 -0.20
N PHE A 41 -1.79 2.87 -1.28
CA PHE A 41 -1.15 2.42 -2.52
C PHE A 41 -0.27 3.51 -3.15
N LEU A 42 -0.77 4.75 -3.25
CA LEU A 42 -0.01 5.87 -3.79
C LEU A 42 1.24 6.17 -2.95
N ILE A 43 1.12 6.16 -1.62
CA ILE A 43 2.27 6.36 -0.72
C ILE A 43 3.32 5.27 -0.94
N ALA A 44 2.90 4.01 -1.03
CA ALA A 44 3.81 2.90 -1.30
C ALA A 44 4.48 2.99 -2.68
N ALA A 45 3.72 3.38 -3.72
CA ALA A 45 4.24 3.54 -5.07
C ALA A 45 5.28 4.66 -5.15
N VAL A 46 5.02 5.80 -4.51
CA VAL A 46 5.97 6.93 -4.43
C VAL A 46 7.23 6.51 -3.67
N TYR A 47 7.08 5.85 -2.51
CA TYR A 47 8.21 5.41 -1.69
C TYR A 47 9.07 4.37 -2.43
N PHE A 48 8.45 3.45 -3.17
CA PHE A 48 9.20 2.50 -4.00
C PHE A 48 9.93 3.20 -5.14
N GLY A 49 9.27 4.14 -5.83
CA GLY A 49 9.85 4.88 -6.94
C GLY A 49 11.05 5.73 -6.53
N THR A 50 10.99 6.39 -5.37
CA THR A 50 12.10 7.17 -4.83
C THR A 50 13.28 6.27 -4.45
N GLU A 51 13.03 5.17 -3.75
CA GLU A 51 14.08 4.23 -3.36
C GLU A 51 14.73 3.54 -4.57
N TYR A 52 13.93 3.16 -5.58
CA TYR A 52 14.45 2.55 -6.80
C TYR A 52 15.39 3.51 -7.55
N ARG A 53 15.02 4.79 -7.64
CA ARG A 53 15.88 5.83 -8.23
C ARG A 53 17.15 6.07 -7.40
N ALA A 54 17.05 6.06 -6.07
CA ALA A 54 18.19 6.24 -5.17
C ALA A 54 19.19 5.06 -5.28
N ASN A 55 18.70 3.82 -5.27
CA ASN A 55 19.54 2.63 -5.46
C ASN A 55 20.17 2.56 -6.86
N LYS A 56 19.46 3.01 -7.90
CA LYS A 56 20.02 3.08 -9.26
C LYS A 56 21.15 4.12 -9.36
N LYS A 57 21.04 5.27 -8.68
CA LYS A 57 22.13 6.26 -8.59
C LYS A 57 23.34 5.72 -7.81
N ARG A 58 23.11 4.94 -6.75
CA ARG A 58 24.19 4.38 -5.91
C ARG A 58 24.99 3.26 -6.58
N LYS A 59 24.43 2.63 -7.62
CA LYS A 59 25.08 1.60 -8.45
C LYS A 59 25.84 2.16 -9.67
N ARG A 60 25.71 3.46 -9.95
CA ARG A 60 26.40 4.15 -11.04
C ARG A 60 27.64 4.85 -10.50
#